data_AF-A0A5C8J9T1-F1
#
_entry.id   AF-A0A5C8J9T1-F1
#
_cell.length_a   1.000
_cell.length_b   1.000
_cell.length_c   1.000
_cell.angle_alpha   90.00
_cell.angle_beta   90.00
_cell.angle_gamma   90.00
#
_symmetry.space_group_name_H-M   'P 1'
#
loop_
_entity.id
_entity.type
_entity.pdbx_description
1 polymer ?
#
loop_
_entity_poly.entity_id
_entity_poly.type
_entity_poly.pdbx_seq_one_letter_code
_entity_poly.pdbx_strand_id
1 'polypeptide(L)'
;MKLHALLTPLTLLLFFVSAGVLLSCSQDDPEDFVRDTAVEISIVSAAGEDLLDPALPNAIGQAAIKVSYLQQGRPVQVMNSNLDYQNGFLIYRSSHYTLRLFPSEHIDQQGRSTTYLQLKESEPADTLVCQLKQLHHQSASVVVSKIWHNSQLVWDGTGPRYFVLTK
;
A
#
# COMPACT_ATOMS: atom_id res chain seq x y z
N MET A 1 40.48 -22.34 -60.70
CA MET A 1 39.23 -21.54 -60.69
C MET A 1 38.19 -22.17 -59.75
N LYS A 2 38.38 -22.09 -58.43
CA LYS A 2 37.37 -22.47 -57.41
C LYS A 2 37.61 -21.64 -56.16
N LEU A 3 37.23 -20.36 -56.21
CA LEU A 3 37.31 -19.45 -55.06
C LEU A 3 36.03 -18.60 -54.93
N HIS A 4 34.85 -19.17 -55.22
CA HIS A 4 33.59 -18.42 -55.11
C HIS A 4 32.47 -19.16 -54.36
N ALA A 5 32.69 -20.36 -53.83
CA ALA A 5 31.61 -21.17 -53.22
C ALA A 5 31.56 -21.15 -51.68
N LEU A 6 32.51 -20.50 -51.00
CA LEU A 6 32.58 -20.47 -49.53
C LEU A 6 32.10 -19.15 -48.90
N LEU A 7 31.88 -18.10 -49.70
CA LEU A 7 31.41 -16.81 -49.20
C LEU A 7 29.89 -16.74 -49.01
N THR A 8 29.12 -17.65 -49.59
CA THR A 8 27.64 -17.59 -49.64
C THR A 8 26.92 -18.00 -48.35
N PRO A 9 27.31 -19.02 -47.57
CA PRO A 9 26.59 -19.35 -46.33
C PRO A 9 26.93 -18.39 -45.19
N LEU A 10 28.16 -17.87 -45.15
CA LEU A 10 28.62 -16.92 -44.12
C LEU A 10 27.95 -15.55 -44.25
N THR A 11 27.80 -15.06 -45.50
CA THR A 11 27.07 -13.81 -45.77
C THR A 11 25.57 -13.94 -45.51
N LEU A 12 24.97 -15.11 -45.78
CA LEU A 12 23.56 -15.38 -45.47
C LEU A 12 23.31 -15.44 -43.95
N LEU A 13 24.24 -16.03 -43.18
CA LEU A 13 24.19 -16.07 -41.72
C LEU A 13 24.32 -14.66 -41.12
N LEU A 14 25.26 -13.85 -41.62
CA LEU A 14 25.43 -12.45 -41.19
C LEU A 14 24.19 -11.61 -41.49
N PHE A 15 23.52 -11.84 -42.62
CA PHE A 15 22.26 -11.17 -42.96
C PHE A 15 21.14 -11.52 -41.99
N PHE A 16 20.95 -12.81 -41.66
CA PHE A 16 19.94 -13.26 -40.69
C PHE A 16 20.18 -12.74 -39.27
N VAL A 17 21.44 -12.70 -38.82
CA VAL A 17 21.81 -12.13 -37.51
C VAL A 17 21.54 -10.62 -37.49
N SER A 18 21.90 -9.89 -38.55
CA SER A 18 21.66 -8.44 -38.63
C SER A 18 20.17 -8.07 -38.71
N ALA A 19 19.35 -8.91 -39.34
CA ALA A 19 17.89 -8.69 -39.43
C ALA A 19 17.17 -8.93 -38.09
N GLY A 20 17.69 -9.82 -37.23
CA GLY A 20 17.12 -10.09 -35.91
C GLY A 20 17.30 -8.95 -34.91
N VAL A 21 18.38 -8.16 -35.02
CA VAL A 21 18.67 -7.03 -34.11
C VAL A 21 17.68 -5.88 -34.31
N LEU A 22 17.13 -5.71 -35.52
CA LEU A 22 16.18 -4.64 -35.83
C LEU A 22 14.73 -4.93 -35.37
N LEU A 23 14.43 -6.17 -34.98
CA LEU A 23 13.12 -6.58 -34.47
C LEU A 23 13.07 -6.63 -32.93
N SER A 24 14.15 -6.27 -32.25
CA SER A 24 14.18 -6.10 -30.79
C SER A 24 13.52 -4.76 -30.42
N CYS A 25 12.21 -4.65 -30.64
CA CYS A 25 11.39 -3.64 -29.99
C CYS A 25 11.45 -3.91 -28.48
N SER A 26 12.17 -3.08 -27.74
CA SER A 26 11.96 -2.95 -26.30
C SER A 26 10.59 -2.32 -26.11
N GLN A 27 9.64 -3.08 -25.56
CA GLN A 27 8.55 -2.46 -24.84
C GLN A 27 9.15 -1.96 -23.54
N ASP A 28 9.23 -0.63 -23.41
CA ASP A 28 9.61 -0.01 -22.14
C ASP A 28 8.54 -0.41 -21.13
N ASP A 29 8.92 -1.23 -20.15
CA ASP A 29 8.10 -1.48 -18.98
C ASP A 29 7.86 -0.12 -18.29
N PRO A 30 6.67 0.15 -17.73
CA PRO A 30 6.44 1.37 -16.98
C PRO A 30 7.40 1.38 -15.77
N GLU A 31 8.49 2.15 -15.86
CA GLU A 31 9.56 2.22 -14.85
C GLU A 31 9.10 2.89 -13.55
N ASP A 32 7.95 3.58 -13.56
CA ASP A 32 7.47 4.36 -12.42
C ASP A 32 6.31 3.68 -11.65
N PHE A 33 6.60 3.26 -10.42
CA PHE A 33 5.65 2.74 -9.44
C PHE A 33 5.62 3.61 -8.17
N VAL A 34 4.48 4.26 -7.92
CA VAL A 34 4.20 5.00 -6.68
C VAL A 34 3.09 4.28 -5.90
N ARG A 35 3.39 3.90 -4.67
CA ARG A 35 2.40 3.37 -3.71
C ARG A 35 2.28 4.33 -2.54
N ASP A 36 1.34 5.26 -2.64
CA ASP A 36 1.00 6.18 -1.56
C ASP A 36 -0.39 5.82 -1.01
N THR A 37 -0.40 4.86 -0.09
CA THR A 37 -1.63 4.36 0.52
C THR A 37 -1.66 4.47 2.05
N ALA A 38 -0.55 4.86 2.68
CA ALA A 38 -0.46 4.99 4.12
C ALA A 38 -1.48 6.03 4.66
N VAL A 39 -2.04 5.78 5.84
CA VAL A 39 -3.01 6.65 6.51
C VAL A 39 -2.47 7.06 7.87
N GLU A 40 -2.47 8.35 8.17
CA GLU A 40 -2.00 8.88 9.45
C GLU A 40 -3.16 9.07 10.42
N ILE A 41 -3.02 8.58 11.65
CA ILE A 41 -4.09 8.60 12.66
C ILE A 41 -3.51 9.04 14.01
N SER A 42 -4.10 10.07 14.60
CA SER A 42 -3.90 10.37 16.02
C SER A 42 -5.02 9.78 16.84
N ILE A 43 -4.68 9.27 18.02
CA ILE A 43 -5.64 8.62 18.92
C ILE A 43 -5.59 9.39 20.22
N VAL A 44 -6.70 10.03 20.57
CA VAL A 44 -6.79 10.90 21.74
C VAL A 44 -7.92 10.48 22.67
N SER A 45 -7.78 10.77 23.95
CA SER A 45 -8.88 10.60 24.90
C SER A 45 -9.96 11.67 24.68
N ALA A 46 -11.14 11.49 25.28
CA ALA A 46 -12.16 12.54 25.35
C ALA A 46 -11.65 13.86 25.99
N ALA A 47 -10.59 13.82 26.80
CA ALA A 47 -9.93 14.98 27.37
C ALA A 47 -8.83 15.59 26.47
N GLY A 48 -8.55 14.97 25.31
CA GLY A 48 -7.53 15.42 24.36
C GLY A 48 -6.12 14.90 24.64
N GLU A 49 -5.95 13.93 25.54
CA GLU A 49 -4.65 13.32 25.83
C GLU A 49 -4.22 12.38 24.69
N ASP A 50 -2.95 12.37 24.31
CA ASP A 50 -2.40 11.50 23.27
C ASP A 50 -2.28 10.05 23.78
N LEU A 51 -3.21 9.19 23.39
CA LEU A 51 -3.26 7.80 23.85
C LEU A 51 -2.15 6.94 23.25
N LEU A 52 -1.35 7.45 22.32
CA LEU A 52 -0.16 6.75 21.81
C LEU A 52 1.12 7.17 22.55
N ASP A 53 1.07 8.13 23.47
CA ASP A 53 2.21 8.55 24.27
C ASP A 53 2.50 7.55 25.41
N PRO A 54 3.61 6.79 25.36
CA PRO A 54 3.96 5.80 26.39
C PRO A 54 4.25 6.42 27.77
N ALA A 55 4.37 7.74 27.87
CA ALA A 55 4.52 8.42 29.17
C ALA A 55 3.20 8.51 29.95
N LEU A 56 2.04 8.33 29.31
CA LEU A 56 0.74 8.44 29.96
C LEU A 56 0.31 7.11 30.60
N PRO A 57 -0.29 7.12 31.82
CA PRO A 57 -0.77 5.89 32.47
C PRO A 57 -1.87 5.15 31.69
N ASN A 58 -2.63 5.86 30.86
CA ASN A 58 -3.71 5.33 30.02
C ASN A 58 -3.28 5.06 28.57
N ALA A 59 -1.97 5.05 28.28
CA ALA A 59 -1.45 4.82 26.95
C ALA A 59 -1.87 3.45 26.36
N ILE A 60 -2.21 3.46 25.08
CA ILE A 60 -2.44 2.27 24.28
C ILE A 60 -1.08 1.73 23.84
N GLY A 61 -0.65 0.66 24.50
CA GLY A 61 0.57 -0.04 24.13
C GLY A 61 0.47 -0.65 22.73
N GLN A 62 1.58 -0.67 22.00
CA GLN A 62 1.65 -1.25 20.64
C GLN A 62 1.14 -2.69 20.58
N ALA A 63 1.36 -3.49 21.63
CA ALA A 63 0.91 -4.89 21.71
C ALA A 63 -0.63 -5.04 21.80
N ALA A 64 -1.35 -4.00 22.21
CA ALA A 64 -2.81 -4.00 22.26
C ALA A 64 -3.44 -3.79 20.88
N ILE A 65 -2.69 -3.22 19.94
CA ILE A 65 -3.19 -2.85 18.61
C ILE A 65 -3.16 -4.08 17.71
N LYS A 66 -4.33 -4.47 17.19
CA LYS A 66 -4.48 -5.54 16.20
C LYS A 66 -5.05 -4.96 14.92
N VAL A 67 -4.40 -5.24 13.80
CA VAL A 67 -4.89 -4.89 12.46
C VAL A 67 -5.35 -6.16 11.76
N SER A 68 -6.50 -6.12 11.11
CA SER A 68 -7.00 -7.21 10.27
C SER A 68 -7.47 -6.67 8.92
N TYR A 69 -7.23 -7.41 7.85
CA TYR A 69 -7.73 -7.07 6.51
C TYR A 69 -8.96 -7.89 6.17
N LEU A 70 -9.93 -7.28 5.48
CA LEU A 70 -11.00 -8.05 4.88
C LEU A 70 -10.45 -8.80 3.66
N GLN A 71 -10.43 -10.13 3.75
CA GLN A 71 -9.98 -11.03 2.68
C GLN A 71 -11.05 -12.09 2.45
N GLN A 72 -11.53 -12.23 1.21
CA GLN A 72 -12.53 -13.24 0.85
C GLN A 72 -13.77 -13.24 1.78
N GLY A 73 -14.22 -12.05 2.19
CA GLY A 73 -15.40 -11.88 3.04
C GLY A 73 -15.19 -12.11 4.54
N ARG A 74 -13.95 -12.37 5.01
CA ARG A 74 -13.65 -12.51 6.43
C ARG A 74 -12.47 -11.63 6.87
N PRO A 75 -12.45 -11.14 8.13
CA PRO A 75 -11.27 -10.50 8.69
C PRO A 75 -10.13 -11.52 8.87
N VAL A 76 -8.93 -11.16 8.43
CA VAL A 76 -7.69 -11.93 8.64
C VAL A 76 -6.67 -11.01 9.31
N GLN A 77 -6.18 -11.41 10.48
CA GLN A 77 -5.19 -10.62 11.21
C GLN A 77 -3.90 -10.49 10.39
N VAL A 78 -3.36 -9.28 10.36
CA VAL A 78 -2.12 -8.97 9.65
C VAL A 78 -0.95 -9.46 10.47
N MET A 79 -0.20 -10.40 9.90
CA MET A 79 1.06 -10.87 10.43
C MET A 79 1.90 -11.40 9.26
N ASN A 80 2.71 -10.53 8.66
CA ASN A 80 3.58 -10.92 7.55
C ASN A 80 5.04 -10.67 7.92
N SER A 81 5.77 -11.73 8.26
CA SER A 81 7.16 -11.67 8.70
C SER A 81 8.12 -11.09 7.67
N ASN A 82 7.73 -11.07 6.39
CA ASN A 82 8.56 -10.59 5.29
C ASN A 82 8.43 -9.07 5.05
N LEU A 83 7.56 -8.38 5.79
CA LEU A 83 7.39 -6.93 5.72
C LEU A 83 8.15 -6.24 6.86
N ASP A 84 8.64 -5.02 6.61
CA ASP A 84 9.24 -4.17 7.65
C ASP A 84 8.26 -3.91 8.80
N TYR A 85 6.97 -3.75 8.47
CA TYR A 85 5.88 -3.54 9.42
C TYR A 85 4.93 -4.73 9.42
N GLN A 86 5.38 -5.81 10.05
CA GLN A 86 4.72 -7.13 10.03
C GLN A 86 3.25 -7.11 10.48
N ASN A 87 2.88 -6.15 11.34
CA ASN A 87 1.53 -6.00 11.89
C ASN A 87 0.64 -5.01 11.12
N GLY A 88 1.09 -4.49 9.96
CA GLY A 88 0.29 -3.58 9.13
C GLY A 88 0.18 -2.14 9.64
N PHE A 89 0.99 -1.75 10.63
CA PHE A 89 1.09 -0.37 11.10
C PHE A 89 2.48 -0.07 11.69
N LEU A 90 2.77 1.22 11.88
CA LEU A 90 3.86 1.69 12.73
C LEU A 90 3.38 2.86 13.58
N ILE A 91 3.96 3.01 14.78
CA ILE A 91 3.79 4.20 15.61
C ILE A 91 5.09 4.98 15.56
N TYR A 92 5.00 6.28 15.33
CA TYR A 92 6.15 7.18 15.33
C TYR A 92 5.76 8.50 15.98
N ARG A 93 6.78 9.28 16.36
CA ARG A 93 6.60 10.61 16.91
C ARG A 93 7.22 11.63 15.97
N SER A 94 6.43 12.63 15.60
CA SER A 94 6.92 13.85 14.96
C SER A 94 6.71 15.02 15.92
N SER A 95 5.59 15.73 15.84
CA SER A 95 5.14 16.68 16.87
C SER A 95 4.29 16.02 17.97
N HIS A 96 3.52 15.00 17.61
CA HIS A 96 2.71 14.13 18.47
C HIS A 96 2.94 12.66 18.06
N TYR A 97 2.43 11.71 18.84
CA TYR A 97 2.46 10.31 18.44
C TYR A 97 1.37 10.04 17.39
N THR A 98 1.78 9.34 16.33
CA THR A 98 0.93 9.08 15.18
C THR A 98 1.02 7.60 14.83
N LEU A 99 -0.13 6.98 14.64
CA LEU A 99 -0.25 5.65 14.05
C LEU A 99 -0.33 5.82 12.54
N ARG A 100 0.69 5.33 11.83
CA ARG A 100 0.61 5.14 10.38
C ARG A 100 0.09 3.73 10.11
N LEU A 101 -1.11 3.67 9.55
CA LEU A 101 -1.76 2.44 9.12
C LEU A 101 -1.46 2.17 7.66
N PHE A 102 -1.19 0.90 7.33
CA PHE A 102 -1.08 0.43 5.95
C PHE A 102 -2.37 -0.30 5.57
N PRO A 103 -3.22 0.26 4.69
CA PRO A 103 -4.45 -0.39 4.26
C PRO A 103 -4.18 -1.71 3.52
N SER A 104 -5.19 -2.58 3.55
CA SER A 104 -5.21 -3.82 2.76
C SER A 104 -5.00 -3.56 1.27
N GLU A 105 -4.26 -4.46 0.61
CA GLU A 105 -4.15 -4.47 -0.86
C GLU A 105 -5.35 -5.15 -1.53
N HIS A 106 -6.16 -5.88 -0.76
CA HIS A 106 -7.34 -6.53 -1.27
C HIS A 106 -8.47 -5.52 -1.40
N ILE A 107 -8.84 -5.22 -2.65
CA ILE A 107 -9.92 -4.31 -3.00
C ILE A 107 -11.18 -5.07 -3.43
N ASP A 108 -12.34 -4.49 -3.12
CA ASP A 108 -13.63 -4.92 -3.66
C ASP A 108 -13.81 -4.48 -5.12
N GLN A 109 -14.96 -4.84 -5.71
CA GLN A 109 -15.31 -4.48 -7.09
C GLN A 109 -15.46 -2.97 -7.31
N GLN A 110 -15.56 -2.18 -6.24
CA GLN A 110 -15.62 -0.73 -6.27
C GLN A 110 -14.25 -0.09 -6.02
N GLY A 111 -13.17 -0.88 -5.91
CA GLY A 111 -11.82 -0.39 -5.67
C GLY A 111 -11.57 0.01 -4.22
N ARG A 112 -12.32 -0.55 -3.25
CA ARG A 112 -12.20 -0.22 -1.83
C ARG A 112 -11.53 -1.33 -1.05
N SER A 113 -10.56 -0.96 -0.23
CA SER A 113 -9.92 -1.86 0.74
C SER A 113 -10.53 -1.65 2.13
N THR A 114 -10.80 -2.73 2.85
CA THR A 114 -11.32 -2.68 4.23
C THR A 114 -10.28 -3.20 5.23
N THR A 115 -10.03 -2.40 6.25
CA THR A 115 -9.10 -2.69 7.36
C THR A 115 -9.85 -2.52 8.68
N TYR A 116 -9.68 -3.47 9.59
CA TYR A 116 -10.19 -3.43 10.95
C TYR A 116 -9.05 -3.07 11.89
N LEU A 117 -9.22 -2.01 12.68
CA LEU A 117 -8.25 -1.51 13.65
C LEU A 117 -8.81 -1.70 15.05
N GLN A 118 -8.29 -2.66 15.80
CA GLN A 118 -8.64 -2.86 17.20
C GLN A 118 -7.55 -2.24 18.07
N LEU A 119 -7.92 -1.33 18.97
CA LEU A 119 -6.98 -0.64 19.86
C LEU A 119 -6.91 -1.25 21.26
N LYS A 120 -7.97 -1.95 21.67
CA LYS A 120 -8.07 -2.68 22.93
C LYS A 120 -8.85 -3.96 22.72
N GLU A 121 -8.46 -5.02 23.41
CA GLU A 121 -9.10 -6.34 23.29
C GLU A 121 -10.56 -6.35 23.76
N SER A 122 -10.92 -5.50 24.72
CA SER A 122 -12.27 -5.37 25.24
C SER A 122 -13.23 -4.55 24.36
N GLU A 123 -12.73 -3.90 23.31
CA GLU A 123 -13.50 -3.00 22.45
C GLU A 123 -13.65 -3.57 21.03
N PRO A 124 -14.77 -3.28 20.34
CA PRO A 124 -14.91 -3.64 18.94
C PRO A 124 -13.87 -2.90 18.09
N ALA A 125 -13.43 -3.54 17.01
CA ALA A 125 -12.53 -2.93 16.05
C ALA A 125 -13.22 -1.79 15.29
N ASP A 126 -12.50 -0.69 15.08
CA ASP A 126 -12.88 0.33 14.13
C ASP A 126 -12.75 -0.19 12.71
N THR A 127 -13.68 0.21 11.84
CA THR A 127 -13.66 -0.15 10.42
C THR A 127 -13.14 1.03 9.60
N LEU A 128 -12.07 0.80 8.86
CA LEU A 128 -11.47 1.75 7.93
C LEU A 128 -11.62 1.25 6.51
N VAL A 129 -12.32 2.02 5.69
CA VAL A 129 -12.49 1.76 4.27
C VAL A 129 -11.70 2.80 3.49
N CYS A 130 -10.77 2.39 2.65
CA CYS A 130 -10.01 3.28 1.78
C CYS A 130 -10.42 3.04 0.33
N GLN A 131 -10.80 4.10 -0.39
CA GLN A 131 -10.94 4.05 -1.84
C GLN A 131 -9.54 4.15 -2.46
N LEU A 132 -9.15 3.15 -3.22
CA LEU A 132 -7.90 3.15 -3.97
C LEU A 132 -8.18 3.56 -5.42
N LYS A 133 -7.27 4.37 -5.97
CA LYS A 133 -7.32 4.85 -7.35
C LYS A 133 -5.98 4.55 -8.02
N GLN A 134 -6.04 3.92 -9.18
CA GLN A 134 -4.90 3.78 -10.08
C GLN A 134 -4.71 5.08 -10.85
N LEU A 135 -3.48 5.60 -10.91
CA LEU A 135 -3.21 6.92 -11.51
C LEU A 135 -3.32 6.92 -13.04
N HIS A 136 -2.85 5.86 -13.68
CA HIS A 136 -2.89 5.70 -15.14
C HIS A 136 -3.30 4.29 -15.53
N HIS A 137 -4.00 4.15 -16.66
CA HIS A 137 -4.20 2.85 -17.28
C HIS A 137 -2.82 2.25 -17.58
N GLN A 138 -2.55 1.05 -17.06
CA GLN A 138 -1.27 0.31 -17.16
C GLN A 138 -0.16 0.74 -16.17
N SER A 139 -0.34 1.76 -15.32
CA SER A 139 0.64 2.03 -14.26
C SER A 139 0.37 1.16 -13.04
N ALA A 140 1.39 0.60 -12.42
CA ALA A 140 1.25 -0.05 -11.13
C ALA A 140 0.96 0.95 -9.98
N SER A 141 1.00 2.26 -10.23
CA SER A 141 0.84 3.29 -9.20
C SER A 141 -0.58 3.36 -8.63
N VAL A 142 -0.69 3.28 -7.31
CA VAL A 142 -1.95 3.30 -6.56
C VAL A 142 -1.87 4.34 -5.45
N VAL A 143 -2.94 5.15 -5.35
CA VAL A 143 -3.12 6.15 -4.30
C VAL A 143 -4.45 5.97 -3.58
N VAL A 144 -4.53 6.37 -2.31
CA VAL A 144 -5.82 6.49 -1.61
C VAL A 144 -6.47 7.81 -2.04
N SER A 145 -7.75 7.75 -2.44
CA SER A 145 -8.52 8.93 -2.82
C SER A 145 -9.61 9.33 -1.81
N LYS A 146 -10.06 8.41 -0.96
CA LYS A 146 -11.05 8.67 0.11
C LYS A 146 -10.87 7.69 1.25
N ILE A 147 -11.20 8.11 2.47
CA ILE A 147 -11.17 7.27 3.66
C ILE A 147 -12.47 7.45 4.43
N TRP A 148 -13.09 6.33 4.79
CA TRP A 148 -14.20 6.29 5.74
C TRP A 148 -13.76 5.55 7.00
N HIS A 149 -14.12 6.10 8.16
CA HIS A 149 -14.00 5.47 9.46
C HIS A 149 -15.41 5.22 10.00
N ASN A 150 -15.72 3.98 10.37
CA ASN A 150 -17.05 3.56 10.85
C ASN A 150 -18.21 4.11 9.99
N SER A 151 -18.06 4.03 8.66
CA SER A 151 -18.99 4.54 7.64
C SER A 151 -19.08 6.06 7.49
N GLN A 152 -18.32 6.85 8.24
CA GLN A 152 -18.23 8.30 8.11
C GLN A 152 -17.02 8.69 7.27
N LEU A 153 -17.20 9.62 6.32
CA LEU A 153 -16.11 10.14 5.50
C LEU A 153 -15.21 11.02 6.38
N VAL A 154 -13.95 10.60 6.55
CA VAL A 154 -12.95 11.33 7.37
C VAL A 154 -11.87 12.01 6.53
N TRP A 155 -11.70 11.58 5.28
CA TRP A 155 -10.80 12.21 4.34
C TRP A 155 -11.30 12.01 2.90
N ASP A 156 -11.31 13.06 2.10
CA ASP A 156 -11.95 13.09 0.79
C ASP A 156 -10.98 13.26 -0.39
N GLY A 157 -9.67 13.22 -0.12
CA GLY A 157 -8.63 13.48 -1.11
C GLY A 157 -7.97 14.85 -0.96
N THR A 158 -8.46 15.70 -0.05
CA THR A 158 -8.00 17.09 0.09
C THR A 158 -7.16 17.28 1.35
N GLY A 159 -6.01 17.93 1.21
CA GLY A 159 -5.10 18.20 2.33
C GLY A 159 -4.36 16.95 2.85
N PRO A 160 -3.71 17.06 4.02
CA PRO A 160 -2.98 15.94 4.63
C PRO A 160 -3.90 14.75 4.89
N ARG A 161 -3.45 13.53 4.58
CA ARG A 161 -4.18 12.28 4.84
C ARG A 161 -4.04 11.87 6.31
N TYR A 162 -4.67 12.67 7.16
CA TYR A 162 -4.60 12.62 8.61
C TYR A 162 -5.98 12.88 9.22
N PHE A 163 -6.34 12.12 10.25
CA PHE A 163 -7.51 12.41 11.08
C PHE A 163 -7.29 11.97 12.53
N VAL A 164 -8.17 12.43 13.41
CA VAL A 164 -8.12 12.16 14.86
C VAL A 164 -9.24 11.20 15.23
N LEU A 165 -8.90 10.16 15.99
CA LEU A 165 -9.83 9.26 16.65
C LEU A 165 -9.93 9.61 18.13
N THR A 166 -11.15 9.86 18.60
CA THR A 166 -11.43 10.05 20.03
C THR A 166 -11.88 8.73 20.66
N LYS A 167 -11.28 8.36 21.78
CA LYS A 167 -11.60 7.15 22.58
C LYS A 167 -11.87 7.48 24.04
#